data_AF-A0A517SZD4-F1
#
_entry.id   AF-A0A517SZD4-F1
#
_cell.length_a   1.000
_cell.length_b   1.000
_cell.length_c   1.000
_cell.angle_alpha   90.00
_cell.angle_beta   90.00
_cell.angle_gamma   90.00
#
_symmetry.space_group_name_H-M   'P 1'
#
loop_
_entity.id
_entity.type
_entity.pdbx_description
1 polymer ?
#
loop_
_entity_poly.entity_id
_entity_poly.type
_entity_poly.pdbx_seq_one_letter_code
_entity_poly.pdbx_strand_id
1 'polypeptide(L)'
;MPLFRLRSLNVRSLFMAALIAMVTLAITALGPQPVSVAQPPTDKATSTVTTDAEPGHRDDAMRDLQQDEASNNVRAYGHWGDLPEGYSNWTNHTNRLVPIYTFGITLSSLREQGSVYADPKRLSELAQHPSSNESLNLQATYYDQTDLYRLQKHAVEQGYNNIVMIVFDGMDWQTTRAAALYRNGADVYQSGRGSGLAFQDDFHVVTDFSSIVTSAAASGAKTDVDAQRVLSVKQSHYFGYDPRLGGRWAWSERVGDQYIEGRDRLRPHAVTDSASSATSMFSGIKTYNGSINYTVDGEQVTPLARELQSEQDFMVGLVTSVPVSHATPAAAYANNVARKDYQDIARDLLGLPSSAHREHPLSGVDVLLGAGWGDETKTDAQQGQNFANGNKYIHQADVEQVDLQNGGRYRVVQRQAGVDGSRSLLKAAQQAADNGDRLLGLFGNAAGHLPYSTADGNFNPADDQRKAETVTQADIDENPSLAEMTEAALTVLEQSVDGFWLLIEPGDVDWANHANNLDNSIGAVFEGEKAFKKVVQWADENETWDHTAIIITADHGHYLVIDKPEAIANAGK
;
A
#
# COMPACT_ATOMS: atom_id res chain seq x y z
N MET A 1 -28.41 -11.62 -58.16
CA MET A 1 -27.67 -10.89 -59.22
C MET A 1 -26.19 -10.88 -58.84
N PRO A 2 -25.26 -11.32 -59.71
CA PRO A 2 -23.82 -11.36 -59.41
C PRO A 2 -22.98 -10.46 -60.36
N LEU A 3 -21.64 -10.52 -60.20
CA LEU A 3 -20.56 -10.02 -61.10
C LEU A 3 -20.27 -8.50 -61.10
N PHE A 4 -19.04 -7.99 -61.38
CA PHE A 4 -17.65 -8.45 -61.08
C PHE A 4 -16.61 -7.37 -61.52
N ARG A 5 -15.45 -7.32 -60.83
CA ARG A 5 -14.07 -6.98 -61.33
C ARG A 5 -13.70 -5.62 -62.04
N LEU A 6 -12.70 -4.96 -61.41
CA LEU A 6 -11.36 -4.57 -61.93
C LEU A 6 -11.08 -3.32 -62.83
N ARG A 7 -10.02 -2.61 -62.41
CA ARG A 7 -8.86 -2.03 -63.16
C ARG A 7 -9.03 -0.84 -64.11
N SER A 8 -8.20 0.18 -63.83
CA SER A 8 -7.13 0.61 -64.76
C SER A 8 -5.91 1.16 -63.99
N LEU A 9 -4.72 1.16 -64.63
CA LEU A 9 -3.46 1.75 -64.13
C LEU A 9 -2.82 2.55 -65.27
N ASN A 10 -2.13 3.65 -64.95
CA ASN A 10 -1.00 4.24 -65.69
C ASN A 10 -0.22 5.13 -64.69
N VAL A 11 1.09 5.05 -64.41
CA VAL A 11 2.32 4.44 -64.99
C VAL A 11 3.21 5.42 -65.81
N ARG A 12 4.33 5.82 -65.17
CA ARG A 12 5.62 6.35 -65.70
C ARG A 12 5.70 7.80 -66.25
N SER A 13 6.87 8.47 -66.32
CA SER A 13 8.12 8.55 -65.49
C SER A 13 9.23 9.35 -66.22
N LEU A 14 10.27 9.82 -65.48
CA LEU A 14 11.62 10.27 -65.94
C LEU A 14 11.70 11.71 -66.55
N PHE A 15 12.85 12.42 -66.65
CA PHE A 15 14.29 12.09 -66.47
C PHE A 15 15.16 13.31 -65.98
N MET A 16 16.32 13.04 -65.33
CA MET A 16 17.63 13.77 -65.21
C MET A 16 17.74 15.32 -65.38
N ALA A 17 18.42 16.10 -64.51
CA ALA A 17 19.88 16.18 -64.14
C ALA A 17 20.78 16.89 -65.19
N ALA A 18 21.85 17.66 -64.89
CA ALA A 18 22.51 18.06 -63.62
C ALA A 18 22.85 19.60 -63.64
N LEU A 19 24.01 20.23 -63.29
CA LEU A 19 25.39 19.81 -62.96
C LEU A 19 26.16 20.86 -62.07
N ILE A 20 27.31 20.43 -61.56
CA ILE A 20 28.37 21.00 -60.67
C ILE A 20 29.13 22.25 -61.20
N ALA A 21 29.55 23.18 -60.30
CA ALA A 21 30.91 23.78 -60.28
C ALA A 21 31.25 24.55 -58.97
N MET A 22 32.43 24.30 -58.39
CA MET A 22 33.09 25.18 -57.39
C MET A 22 34.18 26.03 -58.08
N VAL A 23 34.56 27.16 -57.49
CA VAL A 23 35.95 27.66 -57.58
C VAL A 23 36.40 28.15 -56.20
N THR A 24 37.53 27.61 -55.73
CA THR A 24 38.23 28.02 -54.52
C THR A 24 39.46 28.83 -54.90
N LEU A 25 39.90 29.79 -54.08
CA LEU A 25 41.31 30.14 -54.01
C LEU A 25 41.69 30.54 -52.57
N ALA A 26 42.90 30.17 -52.16
CA ALA A 26 43.44 30.43 -50.83
C ALA A 26 44.92 30.82 -50.94
N ILE A 27 45.44 31.55 -49.95
CA ILE A 27 46.87 31.83 -49.81
C ILE A 27 47.34 31.48 -48.38
N THR A 28 48.44 30.74 -48.34
CA THR A 28 49.26 30.24 -47.23
C THR A 28 49.32 31.12 -45.97
N ALA A 29 49.26 30.64 -44.72
CA ALA A 29 49.77 29.42 -44.05
C ALA A 29 51.22 29.47 -43.52
N LEU A 30 51.41 29.15 -42.23
CA LEU A 30 52.60 28.54 -41.60
C LEU A 30 52.23 28.00 -40.19
N GLY A 31 52.67 26.76 -39.86
CA GLY A 31 52.50 26.11 -38.54
C GLY A 31 53.72 26.29 -37.61
N PRO A 32 53.96 25.45 -36.57
CA PRO A 32 53.47 24.08 -36.28
C PRO A 32 52.45 24.01 -35.11
N GLN A 33 51.59 23.00 -34.88
CA GLN A 33 51.62 21.51 -34.94
C GLN A 33 51.99 20.81 -33.59
N PRO A 34 51.47 19.59 -33.28
CA PRO A 34 51.00 19.25 -31.93
C PRO A 34 51.71 18.08 -31.21
N VAL A 35 51.30 17.84 -29.96
CA VAL A 35 51.61 16.71 -29.08
C VAL A 35 50.35 16.49 -28.22
N SER A 36 49.86 15.32 -27.81
CA SER A 36 49.94 13.89 -28.15
C SER A 36 49.07 13.18 -27.10
N VAL A 37 48.47 12.03 -27.39
CA VAL A 37 47.76 11.23 -26.37
C VAL A 37 48.75 10.51 -25.45
N ALA A 38 48.42 10.37 -24.17
CA ALA A 38 49.10 9.49 -23.20
C ALA A 38 48.08 8.90 -22.20
N GLN A 39 48.42 7.75 -21.59
CA GLN A 39 47.56 6.98 -20.67
C GLN A 39 47.78 7.38 -19.18
N PRO A 40 46.95 6.92 -18.23
CA PRO A 40 46.74 7.62 -16.96
C PRO A 40 47.82 7.36 -15.89
N PRO A 41 48.00 8.30 -14.95
CA PRO A 41 48.59 7.99 -13.65
C PRO A 41 47.53 7.32 -12.76
N THR A 42 47.87 6.16 -12.22
CA THR A 42 47.17 5.61 -11.05
C THR A 42 47.61 6.34 -9.80
N ASP A 43 46.69 6.93 -9.04
CA ASP A 43 46.83 6.96 -7.58
C ASP A 43 45.47 7.09 -6.89
N LYS A 44 45.26 6.33 -5.81
CA LYS A 44 44.03 6.34 -5.01
C LYS A 44 44.12 7.38 -3.90
N ALA A 45 43.81 8.63 -4.23
CA ALA A 45 43.49 9.64 -3.23
C ALA A 45 41.97 9.68 -2.99
N THR A 46 41.45 8.72 -2.22
CA THR A 46 40.08 8.80 -1.70
C THR A 46 40.01 9.94 -0.68
N SER A 47 39.57 11.12 -1.13
CA SER A 47 39.07 12.16 -0.24
C SER A 47 37.70 11.75 0.30
N THR A 48 37.69 10.74 1.18
CA THR A 48 36.60 10.56 2.12
C THR A 48 36.46 11.87 2.88
N VAL A 49 35.32 12.54 2.72
CA VAL A 49 34.92 13.57 3.67
C VAL A 49 34.54 12.80 4.94
N THR A 50 35.53 12.55 5.79
CA THR A 50 35.28 12.28 7.19
C THR A 50 34.72 13.55 7.77
N THR A 51 33.41 13.66 7.84
CA THR A 51 32.73 14.66 8.66
C THR A 51 33.13 14.39 10.10
N ASP A 52 34.00 15.24 10.65
CA ASP A 52 34.13 15.37 12.09
C ASP A 52 32.73 15.61 12.68
N ALA A 53 32.41 14.95 13.79
CA ALA A 53 31.03 14.77 14.22
C ALA A 53 30.24 16.10 14.36
N GLU A 54 29.16 16.23 13.60
CA GLU A 54 28.19 17.32 13.74
C GLU A 54 27.59 17.29 15.17
N PRO A 55 27.65 18.40 15.94
CA PRO A 55 27.26 18.41 17.35
C PRO A 55 25.73 18.50 17.50
N GLY A 56 25.03 17.42 17.16
CA GLY A 56 23.57 17.35 17.23
C GLY A 56 22.92 15.98 17.06
N HIS A 57 23.62 14.96 16.53
CA HIS A 57 23.06 13.62 16.44
C HIS A 57 22.81 13.06 17.85
N ARG A 58 21.59 12.56 18.11
CA ARG A 58 21.42 11.47 19.08
C ARG A 58 22.06 10.22 18.47
N ASP A 59 22.66 9.36 19.28
CA ASP A 59 23.12 8.06 18.79
C ASP A 59 21.89 7.30 18.25
N ASP A 60 21.87 7.00 16.95
CA ASP A 60 20.72 6.41 16.26
C ASP A 60 20.71 4.89 16.49
N ALA A 61 20.40 4.53 17.73
CA ALA A 61 20.63 3.18 18.25
C ALA A 61 19.74 2.12 17.58
N MET A 62 18.58 2.47 17.01
CA MET A 62 17.73 1.51 16.30
C MET A 62 18.31 1.21 14.91
N ARG A 63 18.70 2.25 14.19
CA ARG A 63 19.41 2.15 12.92
C ARG A 63 20.73 1.39 13.04
N ASP A 64 21.51 1.63 14.10
CA ASP A 64 22.78 0.93 14.34
C ASP A 64 22.57 -0.55 14.72
N LEU A 65 21.54 -0.88 15.51
CA LEU A 65 21.15 -2.28 15.77
C LEU A 65 20.72 -2.99 14.48
N GLN A 66 19.91 -2.33 13.65
CA GLN A 66 19.45 -2.83 12.35
C GLN A 66 20.61 -3.06 11.39
N GLN A 67 21.56 -2.11 11.30
CA GLN A 67 22.76 -2.23 10.49
C GLN A 67 23.64 -3.40 10.96
N ASP A 68 23.77 -3.64 12.26
CA ASP A 68 24.54 -4.78 12.80
C ASP A 68 23.89 -6.13 12.47
N GLU A 69 22.57 -6.28 12.68
CA GLU A 69 21.84 -7.51 12.31
C GLU A 69 22.00 -7.83 10.81
N ALA A 70 21.75 -6.85 9.94
CA ALA A 70 21.85 -7.02 8.49
C ALA A 70 23.29 -7.28 8.00
N SER A 71 24.28 -6.60 8.58
CA SER A 71 25.69 -6.72 8.15
C SER A 71 26.38 -7.99 8.65
N ASN A 72 26.08 -8.42 9.88
CA ASN A 72 26.78 -9.51 10.56
C ASN A 72 25.92 -10.79 10.72
N ASN A 73 24.66 -10.78 10.27
CA ASN A 73 23.69 -11.88 10.42
C ASN A 73 23.52 -12.31 11.90
N VAL A 74 23.47 -11.31 12.78
CA VAL A 74 23.27 -11.48 14.22
C VAL A 74 21.82 -11.17 14.59
N ARG A 75 21.41 -11.58 15.79
CA ARG A 75 20.14 -11.19 16.40
C ARG A 75 20.41 -10.27 17.58
N ALA A 76 20.45 -8.98 17.31
CA ALA A 76 20.60 -7.91 18.28
C ALA A 76 19.28 -7.66 19.03
N TYR A 77 18.14 -7.63 18.33
CA TYR A 77 16.79 -7.47 18.85
C TYR A 77 15.84 -8.64 18.52
N GLY A 78 15.97 -9.31 17.38
CA GLY A 78 14.95 -10.27 16.91
C GLY A 78 15.35 -11.07 15.67
N HIS A 79 14.35 -11.61 14.97
CA HIS A 79 14.48 -12.26 13.66
C HIS A 79 13.14 -12.35 12.92
N TRP A 80 13.16 -12.68 11.62
CA TRP A 80 11.96 -13.03 10.84
C TRP A 80 11.93 -14.52 10.47
N GLY A 81 10.88 -15.24 10.87
CA GLY A 81 10.61 -16.62 10.47
C GLY A 81 10.64 -17.68 11.58
N ASP A 82 10.54 -18.95 11.18
CA ASP A 82 10.51 -20.11 12.08
C ASP A 82 11.88 -20.58 12.63
N LEU A 83 13.02 -20.12 12.07
CA LEU A 83 14.34 -20.61 12.46
C LEU A 83 15.06 -19.63 13.41
N PRO A 84 15.37 -20.06 14.65
CA PRO A 84 16.13 -19.24 15.60
C PRO A 84 17.66 -19.28 15.32
N GLU A 85 18.08 -19.24 14.06
CA GLU A 85 19.48 -19.19 13.62
C GLU A 85 19.64 -18.24 12.41
N GLY A 86 20.29 -17.09 12.63
CA GLY A 86 20.39 -16.00 11.66
C GLY A 86 19.40 -14.86 11.93
N TYR A 87 19.47 -13.79 11.13
CA TYR A 87 18.66 -12.58 11.22
C TYR A 87 17.27 -12.73 10.55
N SER A 88 17.21 -13.43 9.41
CA SER A 88 15.95 -13.73 8.73
C SER A 88 16.04 -15.02 7.93
N ASN A 89 14.95 -15.80 7.98
CA ASN A 89 14.71 -16.93 7.08
C ASN A 89 13.33 -16.87 6.38
N TRP A 90 12.60 -15.77 6.57
CA TRP A 90 11.25 -15.52 6.06
C TRP A 90 11.12 -14.08 5.58
N THR A 91 10.47 -13.87 4.43
CA THR A 91 10.35 -12.56 3.77
C THR A 91 8.99 -12.41 3.10
N ASN A 92 7.94 -12.86 3.77
CA ASN A 92 6.59 -13.04 3.24
C ASN A 92 5.56 -12.90 4.37
N HIS A 93 4.29 -12.82 4.04
CA HIS A 93 3.26 -12.58 5.05
C HIS A 93 2.99 -13.84 5.91
N THR A 94 2.06 -13.75 6.85
CA THR A 94 1.62 -14.84 7.75
C THR A 94 0.13 -14.78 8.04
N ASN A 95 -0.43 -15.94 8.38
CA ASN A 95 -1.78 -16.14 8.90
C ASN A 95 -1.83 -15.91 10.42
N ARG A 96 -1.14 -14.88 10.93
CA ARG A 96 -1.23 -14.41 12.33
C ARG A 96 -2.60 -13.75 12.56
N LEU A 97 -3.07 -13.72 13.82
CA LEU A 97 -4.20 -12.87 14.21
C LEU A 97 -3.77 -11.41 14.19
N VAL A 98 -4.48 -10.58 13.44
CA VAL A 98 -4.20 -9.13 13.32
C VAL A 98 -5.13 -8.33 14.24
N PRO A 99 -4.64 -7.33 15.01
CA PRO A 99 -5.48 -6.49 15.86
C PRO A 99 -6.52 -5.65 15.09
N ILE A 100 -7.62 -5.30 15.77
CA ILE A 100 -8.60 -4.29 15.33
C ILE A 100 -8.74 -3.25 16.44
N TYR A 101 -8.76 -1.97 16.09
CA TYR A 101 -9.13 -0.86 16.98
C TYR A 101 -10.28 -0.08 16.30
N THR A 102 -11.28 0.38 17.06
CA THR A 102 -12.38 1.20 16.50
C THR A 102 -12.64 2.44 17.34
N PHE A 103 -13.07 3.55 16.73
CA PHE A 103 -13.37 4.83 17.40
C PHE A 103 -14.66 5.42 16.84
N GLY A 104 -15.47 6.04 17.71
CA GLY A 104 -16.85 6.45 17.41
C GLY A 104 -17.82 5.27 17.35
N ILE A 105 -17.37 4.10 16.86
CA ILE A 105 -18.12 2.84 16.79
C ILE A 105 -17.51 1.74 17.68
N THR A 106 -18.31 0.73 18.04
CA THR A 106 -17.87 -0.47 18.77
C THR A 106 -18.13 -1.76 17.99
N LEU A 107 -17.51 -2.86 18.42
CA LEU A 107 -17.69 -4.20 17.86
C LEU A 107 -18.93 -4.90 18.43
N SER A 108 -19.91 -4.16 18.97
CA SER A 108 -21.13 -4.71 19.60
C SER A 108 -21.94 -5.58 18.64
N SER A 109 -22.22 -5.08 17.44
CA SER A 109 -22.95 -5.79 16.38
C SER A 109 -22.29 -7.12 15.99
N LEU A 110 -20.95 -7.15 15.91
CA LEU A 110 -20.19 -8.37 15.65
C LEU A 110 -20.20 -9.34 16.84
N ARG A 111 -20.23 -8.84 18.09
CA ARG A 111 -20.38 -9.69 19.29
C ARG A 111 -21.78 -10.30 19.39
N GLU A 112 -22.82 -9.55 19.02
CA GLU A 112 -24.21 -10.01 19.02
C GLU A 112 -24.48 -11.04 17.92
N GLN A 113 -23.92 -10.86 16.72
CA GLN A 113 -23.93 -11.87 15.65
C GLN A 113 -23.03 -13.08 15.97
N GLY A 114 -22.01 -12.88 16.79
CA GLY A 114 -20.96 -13.85 17.08
C GLY A 114 -19.96 -14.04 15.94
N SER A 115 -18.77 -14.55 16.29
CA SER A 115 -17.72 -14.87 15.31
C SER A 115 -18.19 -15.91 14.30
N VAL A 116 -17.87 -15.69 13.01
CA VAL A 116 -18.01 -16.70 11.96
C VAL A 116 -17.27 -18.01 12.29
N TYR A 117 -16.14 -17.94 13.00
CA TYR A 117 -15.39 -19.13 13.43
C TYR A 117 -16.05 -19.93 14.55
N ALA A 118 -17.12 -19.41 15.18
CA ALA A 118 -17.93 -20.14 16.16
C ALA A 118 -19.17 -20.81 15.55
N ASP A 119 -19.52 -20.54 14.29
CA ASP A 119 -20.70 -21.07 13.60
C ASP A 119 -20.28 -22.01 12.44
N PRO A 120 -20.53 -23.33 12.53
CA PRO A 120 -20.14 -24.28 11.48
C PRO A 120 -20.76 -24.01 10.11
N LYS A 121 -21.96 -23.41 10.06
CA LYS A 121 -22.65 -23.08 8.81
C LYS A 121 -22.03 -21.84 8.18
N ARG A 122 -21.92 -20.73 8.93
CA ARG A 122 -21.29 -19.49 8.43
C ARG A 122 -19.83 -19.74 8.04
N LEU A 123 -19.09 -20.58 8.78
CA LEU A 123 -17.72 -20.95 8.44
C LEU A 123 -17.61 -21.81 7.17
N SER A 124 -18.56 -22.71 6.92
CA SER A 124 -18.61 -23.48 5.66
C SER A 124 -19.02 -22.61 4.47
N GLU A 125 -19.85 -21.58 4.70
CA GLU A 125 -20.26 -20.61 3.67
C GLU A 125 -19.11 -19.66 3.33
N LEU A 126 -18.42 -19.11 4.33
CA LEU A 126 -17.25 -18.24 4.16
C LEU A 126 -16.09 -18.94 3.43
N ALA A 127 -15.79 -20.18 3.82
CA ALA A 127 -14.68 -20.95 3.27
C ALA A 127 -14.90 -21.42 1.82
N GLN A 128 -16.15 -21.37 1.32
CA GLN A 128 -16.55 -21.87 -0.01
C GLN A 128 -16.19 -23.35 -0.26
N HIS A 129 -15.86 -24.11 0.80
CA HIS A 129 -15.42 -25.50 0.74
C HIS A 129 -15.88 -26.29 1.99
N PRO A 130 -16.38 -27.53 1.87
CA PRO A 130 -17.00 -28.28 2.98
C PRO A 130 -16.02 -28.88 4.02
N SER A 131 -14.76 -28.43 4.05
CA SER A 131 -13.72 -28.89 5.01
C SER A 131 -13.08 -27.71 5.74
N SER A 132 -13.89 -26.97 6.50
CA SER A 132 -13.47 -25.83 7.33
C SER A 132 -13.64 -26.06 8.84
N ASN A 133 -14.13 -27.24 9.26
CA ASN A 133 -14.31 -27.62 10.67
C ASN A 133 -12.99 -27.64 11.48
N GLU A 134 -11.84 -27.67 10.81
CA GLU A 134 -10.52 -27.52 11.38
C GLU A 134 -10.34 -26.20 12.14
N SER A 135 -10.89 -25.12 11.58
CA SER A 135 -10.86 -23.75 12.11
C SER A 135 -12.11 -23.41 12.93
N LEU A 136 -13.02 -24.38 13.15
CA LEU A 136 -14.18 -24.21 14.01
C LEU A 136 -13.74 -24.12 15.47
N ASN A 137 -14.02 -22.97 16.08
CA ASN A 137 -13.74 -22.67 17.48
C ASN A 137 -14.99 -22.07 18.12
N LEU A 138 -15.75 -22.89 18.85
CA LEU A 138 -16.95 -22.48 19.59
C LEU A 138 -16.70 -21.46 20.72
N GLN A 139 -15.45 -21.04 20.92
CA GLN A 139 -15.02 -19.97 21.83
C GLN A 139 -14.23 -18.87 21.09
N ALA A 140 -14.45 -18.70 19.78
CA ALA A 140 -13.83 -17.65 18.98
C ALA A 140 -14.36 -16.27 19.38
N THR A 141 -13.45 -15.43 19.88
CA THR A 141 -13.67 -13.99 20.15
C THR A 141 -13.07 -13.09 19.08
N TYR A 142 -12.29 -13.67 18.15
CA TYR A 142 -11.77 -13.04 16.94
C TYR A 142 -12.74 -13.19 15.78
N TYR A 143 -12.63 -12.33 14.79
CA TYR A 143 -13.51 -12.25 13.62
C TYR A 143 -12.78 -12.66 12.33
N ASP A 144 -13.44 -12.57 11.20
CA ASP A 144 -12.81 -12.61 9.87
C ASP A 144 -12.74 -11.20 9.26
N GLN A 145 -11.86 -10.96 8.29
CA GLN A 145 -11.84 -9.73 7.49
C GLN A 145 -13.19 -9.38 6.85
N THR A 146 -13.99 -10.36 6.45
CA THR A 146 -15.34 -10.12 5.92
C THR A 146 -16.32 -9.57 6.96
N ASP A 147 -16.01 -9.66 8.26
CA ASP A 147 -16.75 -8.96 9.31
C ASP A 147 -16.42 -7.44 9.35
N LEU A 148 -15.30 -6.98 8.77
CA LEU A 148 -15.02 -5.54 8.66
C LEU A 148 -15.88 -4.87 7.59
N TYR A 149 -16.18 -5.54 6.47
CA TYR A 149 -17.21 -5.09 5.52
C TYR A 149 -18.57 -4.96 6.22
N ARG A 150 -18.94 -5.97 7.03
CA ARG A 150 -20.20 -5.97 7.81
C ARG A 150 -20.23 -4.84 8.84
N LEU A 151 -19.11 -4.53 9.50
CA LEU A 151 -19.01 -3.44 10.47
C LEU A 151 -19.17 -2.06 9.82
N GLN A 152 -18.48 -1.81 8.70
CA GLN A 152 -18.63 -0.55 7.94
C GLN A 152 -20.06 -0.38 7.43
N LYS A 153 -20.64 -1.43 6.81
CA LYS A 153 -22.02 -1.39 6.32
C LYS A 153 -23.02 -1.16 7.45
N HIS A 154 -22.81 -1.81 8.60
CA HIS A 154 -23.64 -1.59 9.79
C HIS A 154 -23.52 -0.17 10.35
N ALA A 155 -22.35 0.47 10.28
CA ALA A 155 -22.20 1.88 10.65
C ALA A 155 -23.12 2.76 9.80
N VAL A 156 -23.11 2.60 8.47
CA VAL A 156 -24.00 3.35 7.57
C VAL A 156 -25.47 3.02 7.85
N GLU A 157 -25.82 1.75 8.11
CA GLU A 157 -27.17 1.34 8.54
C GLU A 157 -27.61 1.96 9.88
N GLN A 158 -26.70 2.50 10.71
CA GLN A 158 -27.00 3.24 11.94
C GLN A 158 -26.93 4.77 11.78
N GLY A 159 -26.65 5.28 10.57
CA GLY A 159 -26.60 6.73 10.30
C GLY A 159 -25.23 7.38 10.55
N TYR A 160 -24.15 6.60 10.54
CA TYR A 160 -22.79 7.13 10.41
C TYR A 160 -22.54 7.47 8.94
N ASN A 161 -22.08 8.69 8.66
CA ASN A 161 -21.80 9.15 7.30
C ASN A 161 -20.32 9.44 7.02
N ASN A 162 -19.45 9.40 8.03
CA ASN A 162 -17.99 9.51 7.84
C ASN A 162 -17.34 8.17 8.20
N ILE A 163 -17.02 7.35 7.21
CA ILE A 163 -16.43 6.02 7.40
C ILE A 163 -14.93 6.07 7.07
N VAL A 164 -14.07 5.83 8.07
CA VAL A 164 -12.61 5.92 7.90
C VAL A 164 -11.96 4.57 8.19
N MET A 165 -11.35 3.98 7.17
CA MET A 165 -10.53 2.77 7.26
C MET A 165 -9.05 3.16 7.29
N ILE A 166 -8.32 2.76 8.32
CA ILE A 166 -6.85 2.88 8.36
C ILE A 166 -6.26 1.48 8.33
N VAL A 167 -5.60 1.14 7.23
CA VAL A 167 -5.05 -0.21 6.97
C VAL A 167 -3.53 -0.12 6.87
N PHE A 168 -2.84 -0.55 7.92
CA PHE A 168 -1.38 -0.63 7.94
C PHE A 168 -0.95 -1.95 7.27
N ASP A 169 -0.47 -1.91 6.02
CA ASP A 169 -0.06 -3.14 5.30
C ASP A 169 1.01 -3.88 6.12
N GLY A 170 0.81 -5.17 6.40
CA GLY A 170 1.74 -6.01 7.17
C GLY A 170 1.89 -5.74 8.68
N MET A 171 1.16 -4.79 9.29
CA MET A 171 1.30 -4.46 10.73
C MET A 171 0.55 -5.42 11.67
N ASP A 172 1.10 -6.60 11.91
CA ASP A 172 0.62 -7.46 13.01
C ASP A 172 0.97 -6.93 14.41
N TRP A 173 0.58 -7.69 15.44
CA TRP A 173 0.80 -7.32 16.83
C TRP A 173 2.28 -7.21 17.20
N GLN A 174 3.17 -7.98 16.57
CA GLN A 174 4.60 -7.96 16.82
C GLN A 174 5.23 -6.70 16.21
N THR A 175 4.85 -6.34 14.98
CA THR A 175 5.21 -5.04 14.37
C THR A 175 4.69 -3.87 15.22
N THR A 176 3.42 -3.94 15.65
CA THR A 176 2.84 -2.96 16.58
C THR A 176 3.64 -2.85 17.89
N ARG A 177 4.08 -4.00 18.44
CA ARG A 177 4.86 -4.06 19.69
C ARG A 177 6.28 -3.53 19.54
N ALA A 178 6.95 -3.71 18.41
CA ALA A 178 8.25 -3.09 18.18
C ALA A 178 8.19 -1.57 18.25
N ALA A 179 7.19 -0.96 17.60
CA ALA A 179 6.97 0.48 17.63
C ALA A 179 6.60 0.99 19.04
N ALA A 180 5.79 0.23 19.79
CA ALA A 180 5.47 0.54 21.19
C ALA A 180 6.70 0.38 22.13
N LEU A 181 7.53 -0.64 21.92
CA LEU A 181 8.75 -0.89 22.71
C LEU A 181 9.74 0.27 22.61
N TYR A 182 10.05 0.66 21.37
CA TYR A 182 10.94 1.78 21.07
C TYR A 182 10.44 3.05 21.77
N ARG A 183 9.19 3.44 21.50
CA ARG A 183 8.61 4.68 22.01
C ARG A 183 8.59 4.82 23.53
N ASN A 184 8.20 3.76 24.25
CA ASN A 184 8.07 3.84 25.71
C ASN A 184 9.43 3.76 26.42
N GLY A 185 10.49 3.37 25.72
CA GLY A 185 11.73 2.92 26.33
C GLY A 185 11.56 1.68 27.24
N ALA A 186 10.46 0.94 27.11
CA ALA A 186 10.08 -0.13 28.04
C ALA A 186 9.13 -1.16 27.42
N ASP A 187 9.24 -2.42 27.87
CA ASP A 187 8.30 -3.50 27.55
C ASP A 187 7.03 -3.43 28.40
N VAL A 188 6.20 -2.43 28.09
CA VAL A 188 4.86 -2.26 28.67
C VAL A 188 3.77 -2.97 27.86
N TYR A 189 3.92 -3.05 26.53
CA TYR A 189 2.91 -3.64 25.65
C TYR A 189 3.07 -5.15 25.49
N GLN A 190 2.58 -5.91 26.48
CA GLN A 190 2.72 -7.38 26.53
C GLN A 190 1.46 -8.16 26.12
N SER A 191 0.27 -7.53 26.14
CA SER A 191 -0.99 -8.19 25.75
C SER A 191 -2.15 -7.20 25.58
N GLY A 192 -3.16 -7.54 24.78
CA GLY A 192 -4.39 -6.76 24.66
C GLY A 192 -4.22 -5.45 23.87
N ARG A 193 -4.89 -4.38 24.33
CA ARG A 193 -4.79 -3.01 23.83
C ARG A 193 -4.15 -2.11 24.87
N GLY A 194 -3.42 -1.10 24.40
CA GLY A 194 -2.89 0.00 25.21
C GLY A 194 -1.42 -0.18 25.60
N SER A 195 -0.71 0.95 25.63
CA SER A 195 0.66 1.26 26.05
C SER A 195 1.68 1.53 24.94
N GLY A 196 1.50 2.61 24.18
CA GLY A 196 2.54 3.23 23.33
C GLY A 196 2.03 4.14 22.21
N LEU A 197 1.28 3.59 21.26
CA LEU A 197 0.81 4.30 20.08
C LEU A 197 -0.54 4.97 20.37
N ALA A 198 -0.84 6.13 19.77
CA ALA A 198 -2.08 6.85 20.05
C ALA A 198 -3.34 5.98 19.78
N PHE A 199 -3.39 5.20 18.70
CA PHE A 199 -4.53 4.30 18.46
C PHE A 199 -4.64 3.12 19.45
N GLN A 200 -3.63 2.90 20.31
CA GLN A 200 -3.72 1.96 21.42
C GLN A 200 -4.25 2.63 22.69
N ASP A 201 -3.81 3.87 22.95
CA ASP A 201 -4.01 4.60 24.23
C ASP A 201 -5.06 5.70 24.21
N ASP A 202 -5.61 6.03 23.05
CA ASP A 202 -6.77 6.89 22.91
C ASP A 202 -8.01 6.17 23.50
N PHE A 203 -8.69 6.86 24.42
CA PHE A 203 -9.93 6.41 25.06
C PHE A 203 -10.87 7.60 25.37
N HIS A 204 -10.76 8.75 24.68
CA HIS A 204 -11.64 9.90 24.98
C HIS A 204 -13.03 9.76 24.35
N VAL A 205 -13.13 8.97 23.27
CA VAL A 205 -14.40 8.58 22.64
C VAL A 205 -14.76 7.12 22.91
N VAL A 206 -15.98 6.73 22.52
CA VAL A 206 -16.37 5.32 22.54
C VAL A 206 -15.46 4.53 21.57
N THR A 207 -14.87 3.44 22.08
CA THR A 207 -13.78 2.75 21.39
C THR A 207 -13.73 1.27 21.78
N ASP A 208 -13.20 0.42 20.91
CA ASP A 208 -13.23 -1.03 21.09
C ASP A 208 -12.01 -1.75 20.49
N PHE A 209 -11.86 -3.05 20.77
CA PHE A 209 -10.73 -3.87 20.38
C PHE A 209 -11.08 -5.36 20.19
N SER A 210 -10.48 -5.98 19.17
CA SER A 210 -10.44 -7.44 18.99
C SER A 210 -9.32 -7.84 18.02
N SER A 211 -9.45 -8.96 17.30
CA SER A 211 -8.55 -9.38 16.23
C SER A 211 -9.32 -10.04 15.08
N ILE A 212 -8.77 -9.96 13.86
CA ILE A 212 -9.24 -10.67 12.66
C ILE A 212 -8.32 -11.83 12.27
N VAL A 213 -8.91 -12.82 11.59
CA VAL A 213 -8.22 -13.80 10.76
C VAL A 213 -8.10 -13.26 9.34
N THR A 214 -6.92 -13.46 8.73
CA THR A 214 -6.57 -12.83 7.45
C THR A 214 -6.58 -13.79 6.25
N SER A 215 -6.85 -15.08 6.45
CA SER A 215 -6.68 -16.14 5.44
C SER A 215 -7.42 -15.88 4.12
N ALA A 216 -6.74 -16.09 2.98
CA ALA A 216 -7.36 -16.15 1.66
C ALA A 216 -8.02 -17.52 1.40
N ALA A 217 -8.92 -17.61 0.41
CA ALA A 217 -9.52 -18.88 -0.03
C ALA A 217 -8.58 -19.74 -0.90
N ALA A 218 -7.59 -19.11 -1.54
CA ALA A 218 -6.68 -19.76 -2.47
C ALA A 218 -5.37 -18.98 -2.65
N SER A 219 -4.25 -19.68 -2.87
CA SER A 219 -2.90 -19.11 -3.03
C SER A 219 -2.63 -18.44 -4.39
N GLY A 220 -3.69 -17.90 -4.99
CA GLY A 220 -3.70 -17.17 -6.26
C GLY A 220 -4.32 -17.93 -7.42
N ALA A 221 -4.45 -17.23 -8.56
CA ALA A 221 -5.05 -17.77 -9.78
C ALA A 221 -4.06 -17.74 -10.97
N LYS A 222 -4.46 -18.43 -12.04
CA LYS A 222 -4.04 -18.09 -13.40
C LYS A 222 -5.17 -17.29 -14.04
N THR A 223 -4.82 -16.18 -14.67
CA THR A 223 -5.76 -15.23 -15.26
C THR A 223 -5.42 -14.94 -16.73
N ASP A 224 -6.38 -14.34 -17.41
CA ASP A 224 -6.23 -13.63 -18.67
C ASP A 224 -6.57 -12.16 -18.36
N VAL A 225 -5.54 -11.31 -18.32
CA VAL A 225 -5.67 -9.91 -17.90
C VAL A 225 -6.34 -9.08 -19.00
N ASP A 226 -5.96 -9.31 -20.27
CA ASP A 226 -6.58 -8.64 -21.42
C ASP A 226 -8.08 -8.91 -21.53
N ALA A 227 -8.50 -10.15 -21.26
CA ALA A 227 -9.91 -10.54 -21.23
C ALA A 227 -10.61 -10.24 -19.90
N GLN A 228 -9.87 -9.92 -18.83
CA GLN A 228 -10.34 -9.84 -17.44
C GLN A 228 -11.08 -11.12 -17.00
N ARG A 229 -10.38 -12.26 -17.06
CA ARG A 229 -10.95 -13.58 -16.78
C ARG A 229 -10.07 -14.46 -15.89
N VAL A 230 -10.68 -15.10 -14.90
CA VAL A 230 -10.06 -16.20 -14.14
C VAL A 230 -10.06 -17.48 -14.99
N LEU A 231 -8.89 -18.11 -15.14
CA LEU A 231 -8.71 -19.34 -15.92
C LEU A 231 -8.61 -20.60 -15.05
N SER A 232 -8.03 -20.50 -13.84
CA SER A 232 -7.95 -21.57 -12.86
C SER A 232 -7.43 -21.04 -11.51
N VAL A 233 -8.01 -21.46 -10.39
CA VAL A 233 -7.58 -21.07 -9.03
C VAL A 233 -6.75 -22.16 -8.34
N LYS A 234 -5.72 -21.76 -7.60
CA LYS A 234 -4.92 -22.65 -6.73
C LYS A 234 -5.60 -22.82 -5.36
N GLN A 235 -6.67 -23.61 -5.34
CA GLN A 235 -7.43 -23.88 -4.11
C GLN A 235 -6.54 -24.37 -2.96
N SER A 236 -6.81 -23.88 -1.76
CA SER A 236 -6.16 -24.34 -0.53
C SER A 236 -6.90 -25.53 0.08
N HIS A 237 -6.18 -26.47 0.70
CA HIS A 237 -6.82 -27.62 1.37
C HIS A 237 -7.41 -27.27 2.73
N TYR A 238 -6.84 -26.26 3.40
CA TYR A 238 -7.34 -25.70 4.65
C TYR A 238 -7.53 -24.19 4.53
N PHE A 239 -8.46 -23.66 5.32
CA PHE A 239 -8.87 -22.26 5.33
C PHE A 239 -9.10 -21.78 6.78
N GLY A 240 -8.83 -20.50 7.05
CA GLY A 240 -9.03 -19.88 8.36
C GLY A 240 -7.88 -20.12 9.33
N TYR A 241 -8.19 -19.99 10.62
CA TYR A 241 -7.21 -20.00 11.71
C TYR A 241 -7.49 -21.07 12.76
N ASP A 242 -6.47 -21.88 13.08
CA ASP A 242 -6.49 -22.83 14.19
C ASP A 242 -5.71 -22.25 15.39
N PRO A 243 -6.40 -21.79 16.46
CA PRO A 243 -5.73 -21.21 17.62
C PRO A 243 -4.95 -22.22 18.47
N ARG A 244 -5.04 -23.52 18.16
CA ARG A 244 -4.20 -24.58 18.74
C ARG A 244 -2.83 -24.65 18.09
N LEU A 245 -2.61 -23.96 16.97
CA LEU A 245 -1.35 -23.90 16.23
C LEU A 245 -0.84 -22.45 16.19
N GLY A 246 -1.62 -21.51 15.64
CA GLY A 246 -1.19 -20.12 15.50
C GLY A 246 -1.12 -19.30 16.79
N GLY A 247 -1.76 -19.76 17.87
CA GLY A 247 -1.92 -19.00 19.12
C GLY A 247 -3.38 -18.67 19.46
N ARG A 248 -3.69 -18.37 20.73
CA ARG A 248 -5.08 -18.02 21.13
C ARG A 248 -5.44 -16.56 20.86
N TRP A 249 -4.44 -15.69 20.87
CA TRP A 249 -4.52 -14.24 20.79
C TRP A 249 -3.35 -13.75 19.93
N ALA A 250 -3.41 -12.54 19.39
CA ALA A 250 -2.33 -11.98 18.57
C ALA A 250 -0.97 -11.94 19.31
N TRP A 251 -0.98 -11.71 20.63
CA TRP A 251 0.18 -11.73 21.52
C TRP A 251 0.57 -13.11 22.07
N SER A 252 -0.09 -14.19 21.66
CA SER A 252 0.10 -15.55 22.21
C SER A 252 0.62 -16.52 21.14
N GLU A 253 1.63 -16.05 20.42
CA GLU A 253 2.31 -16.74 19.32
C GLU A 253 2.96 -18.07 19.73
N ARG A 254 3.16 -18.94 18.72
CA ARG A 254 4.01 -20.14 18.79
C ARG A 254 5.19 -20.03 17.84
N VAL A 255 6.27 -19.42 18.32
CA VAL A 255 7.55 -19.33 17.61
C VAL A 255 8.05 -20.73 17.23
N GLY A 256 8.46 -20.89 15.97
CA GLY A 256 8.94 -22.17 15.42
C GLY A 256 7.83 -23.12 14.93
N ASP A 257 6.56 -22.71 14.94
CA ASP A 257 5.49 -23.44 14.24
C ASP A 257 5.41 -22.97 12.78
N GLN A 258 5.47 -23.93 11.84
CA GLN A 258 5.36 -23.68 10.39
C GLN A 258 3.91 -23.48 9.93
N TYR A 259 2.93 -23.58 10.83
CA TYR A 259 1.53 -23.31 10.55
C TYR A 259 1.31 -21.88 10.06
N ILE A 260 1.75 -20.84 10.79
CA ILE A 260 1.41 -19.45 10.44
C ILE A 260 1.97 -18.96 9.09
N GLU A 261 2.94 -19.68 8.55
CA GLU A 261 3.55 -19.47 7.22
C GLU A 261 2.84 -20.23 6.08
N GLY A 262 1.85 -21.07 6.41
CA GLY A 262 1.26 -22.06 5.50
C GLY A 262 2.23 -23.18 5.09
N ARG A 263 3.37 -23.34 5.79
CA ARG A 263 4.42 -24.33 5.48
C ARG A 263 4.23 -25.68 6.16
N ASP A 264 3.40 -25.77 7.21
CA ASP A 264 3.04 -27.06 7.81
C ASP A 264 2.43 -28.01 6.76
N ARG A 265 3.06 -29.17 6.59
CA ARG A 265 2.64 -30.21 5.64
C ARG A 265 1.41 -30.98 6.09
N LEU A 266 1.00 -30.88 7.36
CA LEU A 266 -0.24 -31.45 7.87
C LEU A 266 -1.43 -30.49 7.69
N ARG A 267 -1.19 -29.17 7.74
CA ARG A 267 -2.19 -28.09 7.58
C ARG A 267 -1.88 -27.05 6.47
N PRO A 268 -1.53 -27.43 5.22
CA PRO A 268 -1.26 -26.45 4.15
C PRO A 268 -2.49 -25.60 3.79
N HIS A 269 -2.44 -24.31 4.11
CA HIS A 269 -3.41 -23.27 3.73
C HIS A 269 -2.75 -22.17 2.89
N ALA A 270 -3.55 -21.28 2.31
CA ALA A 270 -3.02 -20.02 1.80
C ALA A 270 -2.62 -19.11 2.97
N VAL A 271 -1.45 -18.51 2.89
CA VAL A 271 -1.22 -17.18 3.48
C VAL A 271 -1.78 -16.16 2.48
N THR A 272 -2.46 -15.14 2.99
CA THR A 272 -3.13 -14.10 2.17
C THR A 272 -2.12 -13.15 1.52
N ASP A 273 -2.60 -12.26 0.67
CA ASP A 273 -1.86 -11.08 0.20
C ASP A 273 -2.75 -9.83 0.30
N SER A 274 -2.16 -8.64 0.35
CA SER A 274 -2.91 -7.38 0.44
C SER A 274 -4.09 -7.23 -0.52
N ALA A 275 -4.03 -7.79 -1.74
CA ALA A 275 -5.15 -7.77 -2.69
C ALA A 275 -6.36 -8.63 -2.24
N SER A 276 -6.12 -9.89 -1.91
CA SER A 276 -7.18 -10.80 -1.43
C SER A 276 -7.67 -10.45 -0.02
N SER A 277 -6.78 -9.92 0.80
CA SER A 277 -7.05 -9.36 2.12
C SER A 277 -7.95 -8.13 2.06
N ALA A 278 -7.56 -7.10 1.31
CA ALA A 278 -8.34 -5.88 1.13
C ALA A 278 -9.68 -6.16 0.42
N THR A 279 -9.72 -7.05 -0.58
CA THR A 279 -10.99 -7.52 -1.17
C THR A 279 -11.91 -8.14 -0.11
N SER A 280 -11.36 -8.84 0.89
CA SER A 280 -12.15 -9.38 2.01
C SER A 280 -12.70 -8.28 2.92
N MET A 281 -11.92 -7.24 3.18
CA MET A 281 -12.30 -6.11 4.06
C MET A 281 -13.27 -5.12 3.40
N PHE A 282 -13.20 -4.94 2.08
CA PHE A 282 -13.98 -3.93 1.35
C PHE A 282 -15.12 -4.51 0.51
N SER A 283 -15.07 -5.77 0.09
CA SER A 283 -16.15 -6.45 -0.67
C SER A 283 -16.81 -7.62 0.09
N GLY A 284 -16.41 -7.90 1.33
CA GLY A 284 -17.08 -8.88 2.20
C GLY A 284 -17.01 -10.35 1.74
N ILE A 285 -16.15 -10.67 0.77
CA ILE A 285 -15.97 -12.02 0.19
C ILE A 285 -14.54 -12.53 0.34
N LYS A 286 -14.37 -13.85 0.47
CA LYS A 286 -13.05 -14.50 0.37
C LYS A 286 -12.70 -14.84 -1.07
N THR A 287 -11.46 -14.59 -1.45
CA THR A 287 -10.96 -14.74 -2.83
C THR A 287 -9.53 -15.31 -2.88
N TYR A 288 -8.92 -15.33 -4.06
CA TYR A 288 -7.57 -15.81 -4.34
C TYR A 288 -6.52 -14.69 -4.25
N ASN A 289 -5.29 -15.01 -3.83
CA ASN A 289 -4.21 -14.03 -3.76
C ASN A 289 -3.99 -13.30 -5.10
N GLY A 290 -3.93 -11.98 -5.06
CA GLY A 290 -3.80 -11.11 -6.23
C GLY A 290 -5.12 -10.73 -6.91
N SER A 291 -6.28 -11.14 -6.39
CA SER A 291 -7.59 -10.64 -6.85
C SER A 291 -7.87 -9.22 -6.36
N ILE A 292 -8.33 -8.34 -7.25
CA ILE A 292 -8.91 -7.04 -6.90
C ILE A 292 -10.41 -7.11 -7.18
N ASN A 293 -11.21 -7.40 -6.14
CA ASN A 293 -12.68 -7.47 -6.20
C ASN A 293 -13.26 -8.44 -7.26
N TYR A 294 -12.67 -9.63 -7.39
CA TYR A 294 -13.29 -10.76 -8.09
C TYR A 294 -13.54 -11.94 -7.12
N THR A 295 -14.56 -12.75 -7.39
CA THR A 295 -14.77 -14.05 -6.74
C THR A 295 -13.76 -15.09 -7.22
N VAL A 296 -13.67 -16.24 -6.53
CA VAL A 296 -12.84 -17.37 -6.99
C VAL A 296 -13.29 -17.95 -8.34
N ASP A 297 -14.57 -17.83 -8.70
CA ASP A 297 -15.10 -18.29 -9.97
C ASP A 297 -14.90 -17.27 -11.12
N GLY A 298 -14.48 -16.04 -10.79
CA GLY A 298 -14.15 -14.99 -11.76
C GLY A 298 -15.27 -14.00 -12.07
N GLU A 299 -16.26 -13.86 -11.18
CA GLU A 299 -17.28 -12.81 -11.24
C GLU A 299 -16.80 -11.54 -10.51
N GLN A 300 -17.16 -10.35 -11.00
CA GLN A 300 -16.87 -9.08 -10.32
C GLN A 300 -17.73 -8.88 -9.07
N VAL A 301 -17.20 -8.17 -8.07
CA VAL A 301 -17.94 -7.69 -6.89
C VAL A 301 -17.75 -6.19 -6.74
N THR A 302 -18.77 -5.47 -6.24
CA THR A 302 -18.67 -4.04 -5.92
C THR A 302 -18.18 -3.87 -4.48
N PRO A 303 -17.07 -3.17 -4.22
CA PRO A 303 -16.63 -2.84 -2.87
C PRO A 303 -17.51 -1.75 -2.25
N LEU A 304 -17.57 -1.70 -0.91
CA LEU A 304 -18.48 -0.83 -0.16
C LEU A 304 -18.33 0.65 -0.51
N ALA A 305 -17.11 1.17 -0.68
CA ALA A 305 -16.92 2.58 -1.05
C ALA A 305 -17.61 2.92 -2.38
N ARG A 306 -17.60 1.99 -3.35
CA ARG A 306 -18.26 2.15 -4.65
C ARG A 306 -19.76 1.85 -4.59
N GLU A 307 -20.21 0.99 -3.67
CA GLU A 307 -21.63 0.83 -3.32
C GLU A 307 -22.19 2.18 -2.84
N LEU A 308 -21.58 2.75 -1.78
CA LEU A 308 -21.97 4.03 -1.17
C LEU A 308 -21.95 5.21 -2.15
N GLN A 309 -20.88 5.36 -2.95
CA GLN A 309 -20.79 6.43 -3.96
C GLN A 309 -21.89 6.35 -5.04
N SER A 310 -22.39 5.14 -5.35
CA SER A 310 -23.36 4.93 -6.43
C SER A 310 -24.83 4.86 -5.97
N GLU A 311 -25.08 4.57 -4.69
CA GLU A 311 -26.43 4.41 -4.12
C GLU A 311 -26.80 5.49 -3.08
N GLN A 312 -25.81 6.20 -2.52
CA GLN A 312 -25.99 7.16 -1.42
C GLN A 312 -25.17 8.46 -1.61
N ASP A 313 -24.60 8.69 -2.80
CA ASP A 313 -23.83 9.89 -3.18
C ASP A 313 -22.61 10.24 -2.27
N PHE A 314 -22.11 9.28 -1.48
CA PHE A 314 -20.91 9.45 -0.64
C PHE A 314 -19.67 9.79 -1.49
N MET A 315 -18.88 10.78 -1.07
CA MET A 315 -17.56 11.02 -1.66
C MET A 315 -16.57 9.92 -1.25
N VAL A 316 -15.69 9.49 -2.16
CA VAL A 316 -14.68 8.45 -1.88
C VAL A 316 -13.28 9.04 -1.90
N GLY A 317 -12.51 8.81 -0.84
CA GLY A 317 -11.10 9.16 -0.73
C GLY A 317 -10.18 7.97 -0.53
N LEU A 318 -9.05 7.95 -1.23
CA LEU A 318 -7.96 6.98 -1.04
C LEU A 318 -6.65 7.74 -0.80
N VAL A 319 -5.98 7.43 0.31
CA VAL A 319 -4.70 8.00 0.73
C VAL A 319 -3.70 6.86 1.00
N THR A 320 -2.52 6.88 0.39
CA THR A 320 -1.49 5.83 0.57
C THR A 320 -0.05 6.34 0.48
N SER A 321 0.87 5.77 1.27
CA SER A 321 2.32 6.05 1.18
C SER A 321 3.02 5.32 0.02
N VAL A 322 2.36 4.33 -0.58
CA VAL A 322 2.85 3.51 -1.71
C VAL A 322 2.09 3.88 -3.00
N PRO A 323 2.33 3.25 -4.17
CA PRO A 323 1.65 3.62 -5.41
C PRO A 323 0.12 3.60 -5.29
N VAL A 324 -0.55 4.65 -5.81
CA VAL A 324 -2.03 4.77 -5.76
C VAL A 324 -2.80 3.59 -6.37
N SER A 325 -2.18 2.85 -7.30
CA SER A 325 -2.73 1.64 -7.92
C SER A 325 -2.31 0.33 -7.22
N HIS A 326 -1.68 0.39 -6.05
CA HIS A 326 -1.30 -0.77 -5.26
C HIS A 326 -2.53 -1.46 -4.66
N ALA A 327 -2.36 -2.65 -4.08
CA ALA A 327 -3.44 -3.60 -3.90
C ALA A 327 -4.56 -3.16 -2.95
N THR A 328 -4.24 -2.48 -1.84
CA THR A 328 -5.22 -2.03 -0.85
C THR A 328 -6.11 -0.91 -1.39
N PRO A 329 -5.58 0.22 -1.93
CA PRO A 329 -6.42 1.24 -2.56
C PRO A 329 -7.12 0.73 -3.84
N ALA A 330 -6.50 -0.17 -4.60
CA ALA A 330 -7.15 -0.83 -5.72
C ALA A 330 -8.40 -1.61 -5.28
N ALA A 331 -8.29 -2.45 -4.26
CA ALA A 331 -9.40 -3.26 -3.74
C ALA A 331 -10.46 -2.45 -2.98
N ALA A 332 -10.19 -1.19 -2.61
CA ALA A 332 -11.20 -0.31 -2.06
C ALA A 332 -12.25 0.14 -3.10
N TYR A 333 -11.92 0.14 -4.40
CA TYR A 333 -12.78 0.77 -5.42
C TYR A 333 -12.81 0.08 -6.80
N ALA A 334 -11.65 -0.31 -7.33
CA ALA A 334 -11.47 -0.85 -8.67
C ALA A 334 -11.83 -2.35 -8.77
N ASN A 335 -11.83 -2.89 -9.99
CA ASN A 335 -11.85 -4.34 -10.24
C ASN A 335 -10.71 -4.74 -11.17
N ASN A 336 -9.93 -5.75 -10.80
CA ASN A 336 -8.99 -6.41 -11.72
C ASN A 336 -8.74 -7.87 -11.32
N VAL A 337 -8.65 -8.78 -12.29
CA VAL A 337 -8.29 -10.18 -12.01
C VAL A 337 -6.85 -10.34 -11.51
N ALA A 338 -5.99 -9.31 -11.65
CA ALA A 338 -4.63 -9.32 -11.12
C ALA A 338 -4.20 -7.97 -10.53
N ARG A 339 -3.76 -7.96 -9.26
CA ARG A 339 -3.22 -6.80 -8.50
C ARG A 339 -2.01 -6.06 -9.12
N LYS A 340 -1.53 -6.53 -10.27
CA LYS A 340 -0.32 -6.04 -10.94
C LYS A 340 -0.61 -5.28 -12.22
N ASP A 341 -1.86 -5.26 -12.68
CA ASP A 341 -2.30 -4.55 -13.89
C ASP A 341 -2.49 -3.05 -13.61
N TYR A 342 -1.41 -2.43 -13.12
CA TYR A 342 -1.44 -1.17 -12.37
C TYR A 342 -2.06 0.01 -13.13
N GLN A 343 -1.69 0.20 -14.40
CA GLN A 343 -2.24 1.31 -15.19
C GLN A 343 -3.75 1.18 -15.42
N ASP A 344 -4.28 -0.05 -15.49
CA ASP A 344 -5.72 -0.30 -15.67
C ASP A 344 -6.51 -0.17 -14.37
N ILE A 345 -5.89 -0.56 -13.26
CA ILE A 345 -6.36 -0.24 -11.91
C ILE A 345 -6.43 1.29 -11.74
N ALA A 346 -5.39 2.03 -12.14
CA ALA A 346 -5.39 3.49 -12.09
C ALA A 346 -6.51 4.11 -12.93
N ARG A 347 -6.84 3.54 -14.10
CA ARG A 347 -7.98 3.99 -14.92
C ARG A 347 -9.32 3.82 -14.20
N ASP A 348 -9.54 2.67 -13.55
CA ASP A 348 -10.72 2.45 -12.70
C ASP A 348 -10.82 3.49 -11.58
N LEU A 349 -9.71 3.76 -10.86
CA LEU A 349 -9.66 4.75 -9.77
C LEU A 349 -9.94 6.18 -10.27
N LEU A 350 -9.54 6.51 -11.49
CA LEU A 350 -9.79 7.83 -12.10
C LEU A 350 -11.15 7.98 -12.79
N GLY A 351 -11.85 6.87 -13.07
CA GLY A 351 -13.07 6.85 -13.89
C GLY A 351 -12.80 6.96 -15.40
N LEU A 352 -11.70 6.36 -15.85
CA LEU A 352 -11.34 6.16 -17.25
C LEU A 352 -11.67 4.71 -17.68
N PRO A 353 -11.80 4.41 -18.99
CA PRO A 353 -12.02 3.04 -19.46
C PRO A 353 -10.81 2.14 -19.16
N SER A 354 -11.02 1.09 -18.38
CA SER A 354 -10.05 0.02 -18.09
C SER A 354 -10.42 -1.27 -18.83
N SER A 355 -9.58 -2.32 -18.77
CA SER A 355 -9.97 -3.66 -19.21
C SER A 355 -11.13 -4.26 -18.41
N ALA A 356 -11.37 -3.86 -17.16
CA ALA A 356 -12.54 -4.29 -16.39
C ALA A 356 -13.81 -3.55 -16.80
N HIS A 357 -13.70 -2.26 -17.13
CA HIS A 357 -14.81 -1.33 -17.34
C HIS A 357 -14.74 -0.62 -18.71
N ARG A 358 -14.55 -1.42 -19.78
CA ARG A 358 -14.26 -0.94 -21.15
C ARG A 358 -15.35 -0.03 -21.77
N GLU A 359 -16.63 -0.37 -21.58
CA GLU A 359 -17.76 0.33 -22.21
C GLU A 359 -18.46 1.31 -21.25
N HIS A 360 -18.39 1.03 -19.95
CA HIS A 360 -19.00 1.81 -18.88
C HIS A 360 -17.95 2.01 -17.77
N PRO A 361 -17.08 3.04 -17.89
CA PRO A 361 -16.10 3.38 -16.87
C PRO A 361 -16.76 3.62 -15.51
N LEU A 362 -16.00 3.37 -14.44
CA LEU A 362 -16.42 3.75 -13.09
C LEU A 362 -16.56 5.27 -12.96
N SER A 363 -17.22 5.74 -11.89
CA SER A 363 -17.21 7.17 -11.57
C SER A 363 -15.79 7.67 -11.29
N GLY A 364 -14.92 6.81 -10.77
CA GLY A 364 -13.64 7.18 -10.16
C GLY A 364 -13.85 7.74 -8.76
N VAL A 365 -12.80 7.74 -7.94
CA VAL A 365 -12.82 8.32 -6.59
C VAL A 365 -12.79 9.85 -6.64
N ASP A 366 -13.17 10.50 -5.56
CA ASP A 366 -13.24 11.97 -5.46
C ASP A 366 -11.92 12.57 -4.96
N VAL A 367 -11.18 11.81 -4.15
CA VAL A 367 -9.80 12.11 -3.75
C VAL A 367 -8.92 10.87 -3.98
N LEU A 368 -7.82 11.03 -4.72
CA LEU A 368 -6.77 10.02 -4.88
C LEU A 368 -5.41 10.64 -4.57
N LEU A 369 -4.83 10.31 -3.41
CA LEU A 369 -3.54 10.82 -2.96
C LEU A 369 -2.60 9.67 -2.66
N GLY A 370 -1.38 9.73 -3.20
CA GLY A 370 -0.34 8.82 -2.78
C GLY A 370 0.89 8.84 -3.66
N ALA A 371 1.65 7.75 -3.61
CA ALA A 371 2.89 7.66 -4.36
C ALA A 371 2.68 7.04 -5.77
N GLY A 372 3.77 6.55 -6.37
CA GLY A 372 3.80 5.98 -7.71
C GLY A 372 4.39 6.93 -8.76
N TRP A 373 4.82 8.14 -8.40
CA TRP A 373 5.60 9.03 -9.27
C TRP A 373 6.98 8.40 -9.60
N GLY A 374 7.64 8.87 -10.66
CA GLY A 374 9.05 8.57 -10.96
C GLY A 374 9.43 7.17 -11.50
N ASP A 375 8.69 6.09 -11.15
CA ASP A 375 9.00 4.71 -11.59
C ASP A 375 8.61 4.48 -13.07
N GLU A 376 9.51 4.79 -14.00
CA GLU A 376 9.33 4.55 -15.44
C GLU A 376 9.80 3.15 -15.88
N THR A 377 8.95 2.44 -16.64
CA THR A 377 9.33 1.22 -17.37
C THR A 377 8.84 1.20 -18.81
N LYS A 378 9.61 0.52 -19.67
CA LYS A 378 9.32 0.37 -21.10
C LYS A 378 8.35 -0.77 -21.41
N THR A 379 8.28 -1.74 -20.50
CA THR A 379 7.46 -2.95 -20.60
C THR A 379 7.26 -3.53 -19.20
N ASP A 380 6.03 -3.84 -18.83
CA ASP A 380 5.74 -4.74 -17.70
C ASP A 380 4.88 -5.91 -18.20
N ALA A 381 5.45 -7.12 -18.23
CA ALA A 381 4.77 -8.31 -18.74
C ALA A 381 3.73 -8.90 -17.76
N GLN A 382 3.45 -8.21 -16.67
CA GLN A 382 2.39 -8.52 -15.70
C GLN A 382 1.16 -7.61 -15.89
N GLN A 383 1.27 -6.58 -16.75
CA GLN A 383 0.19 -5.70 -17.17
C GLN A 383 -0.31 -6.12 -18.56
N GLY A 384 -1.54 -5.73 -18.93
CA GLY A 384 -2.17 -6.08 -20.20
C GLY A 384 -1.48 -5.52 -21.46
N GLN A 385 -2.00 -5.87 -22.64
CA GLN A 385 -1.58 -5.33 -23.95
C GLN A 385 -1.83 -3.80 -24.08
N ASN A 386 -2.61 -3.23 -23.17
CA ASN A 386 -2.87 -1.81 -22.97
C ASN A 386 -1.92 -1.13 -21.96
N PHE A 387 -0.88 -1.82 -21.49
CA PHE A 387 0.26 -1.18 -20.84
C PHE A 387 0.94 -0.21 -21.81
N ALA A 388 1.09 1.05 -21.39
CA ALA A 388 1.77 2.10 -22.12
C ALA A 388 3.14 2.41 -21.52
N ASN A 389 4.19 2.41 -22.36
CA ASN A 389 5.56 2.77 -21.99
C ASN A 389 5.63 4.16 -21.34
N GLY A 390 6.17 4.23 -20.12
CA GLY A 390 6.22 5.43 -19.29
C GLY A 390 6.18 5.04 -17.82
N ASN A 391 5.52 5.84 -16.99
CA ASN A 391 5.29 5.50 -15.58
C ASN A 391 4.55 4.15 -15.43
N LYS A 392 5.05 3.29 -14.55
CA LYS A 392 4.62 1.91 -14.34
C LYS A 392 3.24 1.77 -13.70
N TYR A 393 2.85 2.73 -12.86
CA TYR A 393 1.66 2.65 -12.02
C TYR A 393 0.47 3.41 -12.60
N ILE A 394 0.73 4.58 -13.17
CA ILE A 394 -0.29 5.49 -13.71
C ILE A 394 0.28 6.22 -14.93
N HIS A 395 -0.29 5.98 -16.10
CA HIS A 395 0.30 6.49 -17.34
C HIS A 395 0.08 8.01 -17.49
N GLN A 396 1.10 8.76 -17.92
CA GLN A 396 1.07 10.22 -17.98
C GLN A 396 -0.08 10.78 -18.84
N ALA A 397 -0.43 10.16 -19.96
CA ALA A 397 -1.57 10.62 -20.77
C ALA A 397 -2.93 10.43 -20.06
N ASP A 398 -3.01 9.46 -19.14
CA ASP A 398 -4.22 9.18 -18.36
C ASP A 398 -4.37 10.25 -17.27
N VAL A 399 -3.26 10.70 -16.68
CA VAL A 399 -3.20 11.89 -15.79
C VAL A 399 -3.57 13.17 -16.55
N GLU A 400 -3.00 13.40 -17.73
CA GLU A 400 -3.30 14.56 -18.56
C GLU A 400 -4.77 14.60 -19.00
N GLN A 401 -5.39 13.45 -19.29
CA GLN A 401 -6.80 13.36 -19.67
C GLN A 401 -7.76 13.75 -18.53
N VAL A 402 -7.36 13.57 -17.26
CA VAL A 402 -8.24 13.83 -16.10
C VAL A 402 -8.01 15.19 -15.44
N ASP A 403 -6.94 15.91 -15.79
CA ASP A 403 -6.66 17.26 -15.30
C ASP A 403 -7.70 18.29 -15.78
N LEU A 404 -8.24 19.09 -14.86
CA LEU A 404 -9.06 20.26 -15.13
C LEU A 404 -8.42 21.22 -16.16
N GLN A 405 -7.09 21.34 -16.17
CA GLN A 405 -6.36 22.16 -17.15
C GLN A 405 -6.58 21.71 -18.61
N ASN A 406 -6.90 20.44 -18.82
CA ASN A 406 -7.22 19.85 -20.12
C ASN A 406 -8.73 19.58 -20.32
N GLY A 407 -9.57 20.00 -19.37
CA GLY A 407 -11.03 19.77 -19.39
C GLY A 407 -11.48 18.45 -18.74
N GLY A 408 -10.63 17.83 -17.91
CA GLY A 408 -10.98 16.71 -17.05
C GLY A 408 -11.78 17.12 -15.80
N ARG A 409 -11.64 16.36 -14.70
CA ARG A 409 -12.40 16.53 -13.45
C ARG A 409 -11.55 16.74 -12.19
N TYR A 410 -10.25 16.44 -12.27
CA TYR A 410 -9.36 16.42 -11.11
C TYR A 410 -8.43 17.63 -11.15
N ARG A 411 -8.31 18.30 -10.01
CA ARG A 411 -7.19 19.18 -9.70
C ARG A 411 -5.96 18.31 -9.47
N VAL A 412 -5.07 18.28 -10.47
CA VAL A 412 -3.86 17.48 -10.41
C VAL A 412 -2.75 18.26 -9.70
N VAL A 413 -2.13 17.63 -8.71
CA VAL A 413 -0.87 18.04 -8.11
C VAL A 413 0.09 16.84 -8.14
N GLN A 414 1.36 17.09 -8.39
CA GLN A 414 2.38 16.05 -8.43
C GLN A 414 3.66 16.57 -7.79
N ARG A 415 4.56 15.65 -7.39
CA ARG A 415 5.94 16.02 -7.06
C ARG A 415 6.56 16.84 -8.20
N GLN A 416 7.16 17.98 -7.85
CA GLN A 416 7.86 18.86 -8.78
C GLN A 416 9.19 19.35 -8.20
N ALA A 417 10.24 19.28 -9.01
CA ALA A 417 11.59 19.68 -8.62
C ALA A 417 11.64 21.12 -8.07
N GLY A 418 12.12 21.28 -6.83
CA GLY A 418 12.22 22.55 -6.12
C GLY A 418 10.89 23.14 -5.63
N VAL A 419 9.83 22.34 -5.51
CA VAL A 419 8.52 22.76 -5.00
C VAL A 419 8.15 21.96 -3.75
N ASP A 420 7.86 22.68 -2.67
CA ASP A 420 7.36 22.14 -1.39
C ASP A 420 6.12 21.25 -1.60
N GLY A 421 6.25 19.95 -1.32
CA GLY A 421 5.22 18.94 -1.58
C GLY A 421 3.98 19.13 -0.72
N SER A 422 4.16 19.31 0.58
CA SER A 422 3.10 19.62 1.54
C SER A 422 2.30 20.86 1.15
N ARG A 423 2.99 21.98 0.90
CA ARG A 423 2.37 23.28 0.59
C ARG A 423 1.69 23.30 -0.77
N SER A 424 2.21 22.57 -1.76
CA SER A 424 1.56 22.43 -3.06
C SER A 424 0.29 21.58 -2.97
N LEU A 425 0.32 20.48 -2.21
CA LEU A 425 -0.84 19.63 -1.96
C LEU A 425 -1.93 20.33 -1.14
N LEU A 426 -1.62 20.86 0.04
CA LEU A 426 -2.62 21.50 0.93
C LEU A 426 -3.29 22.70 0.24
N LYS A 427 -2.54 23.45 -0.58
CA LYS A 427 -3.10 24.49 -1.44
C LYS A 427 -4.03 23.92 -2.52
N ALA A 428 -3.67 22.79 -3.14
CA ALA A 428 -4.53 22.13 -4.12
C ALA A 428 -5.80 21.58 -3.47
N ALA A 429 -5.72 21.03 -2.26
CA ALA A 429 -6.87 20.55 -1.49
C ALA A 429 -7.86 21.68 -1.16
N GLN A 430 -7.39 22.81 -0.60
CA GLN A 430 -8.25 23.98 -0.38
C GLN A 430 -8.90 24.45 -1.69
N GLN A 431 -8.13 24.51 -2.79
CA GLN A 431 -8.69 24.89 -4.09
C GLN A 431 -9.70 23.88 -4.64
N ALA A 432 -9.60 22.59 -4.32
CA ALA A 432 -10.59 21.59 -4.70
C ALA A 432 -11.88 21.77 -3.88
N ALA A 433 -11.76 21.92 -2.56
CA ALA A 433 -12.88 22.23 -1.67
C ALA A 433 -13.62 23.52 -2.07
N ASP A 434 -12.89 24.61 -2.31
CA ASP A 434 -13.43 25.93 -2.70
C ASP A 434 -14.28 25.89 -4.00
N ASN A 435 -14.03 24.94 -4.90
CA ASN A 435 -14.65 24.88 -6.23
C ASN A 435 -15.54 23.64 -6.45
N GLY A 436 -15.50 22.64 -5.56
CA GLY A 436 -16.12 21.33 -5.79
C GLY A 436 -15.37 20.47 -6.82
N ASP A 437 -14.05 20.62 -6.93
CA ASP A 437 -13.21 19.77 -7.78
C ASP A 437 -12.93 18.43 -7.10
N ARG A 438 -12.57 17.42 -7.90
CA ARG A 438 -11.85 16.23 -7.39
C ARG A 438 -10.36 16.51 -7.22
N LEU A 439 -9.66 15.74 -6.41
CA LEU A 439 -8.22 15.91 -6.14
C LEU A 439 -7.41 14.67 -6.56
N LEU A 440 -6.34 14.87 -7.32
CA LEU A 440 -5.35 13.84 -7.68
C LEU A 440 -3.95 14.30 -7.26
N GLY A 441 -3.30 13.54 -6.37
CA GLY A 441 -1.95 13.80 -5.86
C GLY A 441 -1.02 12.64 -6.12
N LEU A 442 0.05 12.86 -6.91
CA LEU A 442 1.03 11.83 -7.28
C LEU A 442 2.44 12.22 -6.85
N PHE A 443 2.94 11.53 -5.83
CA PHE A 443 4.20 11.83 -5.14
C PHE A 443 5.14 10.61 -5.09
N GLY A 444 6.25 10.73 -4.37
CA GLY A 444 7.21 9.65 -4.12
C GLY A 444 8.61 9.88 -4.67
N ASN A 445 9.49 8.93 -4.40
CA ASN A 445 10.88 8.84 -4.84
C ASN A 445 11.00 8.12 -6.21
N ALA A 446 12.24 7.88 -6.66
CA ALA A 446 12.51 7.15 -7.91
C ALA A 446 12.16 5.63 -7.88
N ALA A 447 11.74 5.09 -6.73
CA ALA A 447 11.21 3.73 -6.57
C ALA A 447 9.67 3.70 -6.44
N GLY A 448 9.00 4.87 -6.50
CA GLY A 448 7.54 5.00 -6.52
C GLY A 448 6.85 4.98 -5.15
N HIS A 449 7.56 5.17 -4.04
CA HIS A 449 6.99 5.29 -2.69
C HIS A 449 7.41 6.60 -2.01
N LEU A 450 6.74 7.01 -0.94
CA LEU A 450 7.27 8.07 -0.06
C LEU A 450 8.60 7.62 0.57
N PRO A 451 9.57 8.53 0.82
CA PRO A 451 10.83 8.15 1.45
C PRO A 451 10.59 7.58 2.85
N TYR A 452 11.29 6.51 3.23
CA TYR A 452 11.10 5.90 4.55
C TYR A 452 11.47 6.87 5.66
N SER A 453 10.55 7.11 6.60
CA SER A 453 10.93 7.65 7.90
C SER A 453 11.52 6.52 8.76
N THR A 454 12.61 6.81 9.46
CA THR A 454 13.27 5.91 10.42
C THR A 454 12.60 5.96 11.79
N ALA A 455 12.94 5.05 12.72
CA ALA A 455 12.29 4.96 14.03
C ALA A 455 12.42 6.25 14.87
N ASP A 456 13.52 6.98 14.68
CA ASP A 456 13.78 8.28 15.31
C ASP A 456 12.97 9.45 14.71
N GLY A 457 12.27 9.23 13.59
CA GLY A 457 11.50 10.21 12.85
C GLY A 457 12.29 11.02 11.81
N ASN A 458 13.55 10.67 11.55
CA ASN A 458 14.34 11.21 10.43
C ASN A 458 14.11 10.36 9.16
N PHE A 459 15.04 10.46 8.19
CA PHE A 459 14.99 9.78 6.89
C PHE A 459 16.37 9.19 6.53
N ASN A 460 16.93 8.37 7.43
CA ASN A 460 18.30 7.87 7.35
C ASN A 460 18.37 6.33 7.39
N PRO A 461 17.74 5.60 6.45
CA PRO A 461 17.57 4.15 6.55
C PRO A 461 18.90 3.39 6.76
N ALA A 462 18.84 2.36 7.60
CA ALA A 462 19.89 1.35 7.73
C ALA A 462 19.94 0.40 6.52
N ASP A 463 21.05 -0.30 6.32
CA ASP A 463 21.10 -1.38 5.32
C ASP A 463 20.15 -2.53 5.68
N ASP A 464 19.58 -3.12 4.62
CA ASP A 464 18.79 -4.35 4.66
C ASP A 464 19.32 -5.36 3.61
N GLN A 465 18.55 -6.42 3.29
CA GLN A 465 18.95 -7.45 2.31
C GLN A 465 19.18 -6.91 0.87
N ARG A 466 18.74 -5.69 0.56
CA ARG A 466 18.87 -4.99 -0.73
C ARG A 466 19.77 -3.74 -0.65
N LYS A 467 20.18 -3.36 0.57
CA LYS A 467 20.83 -2.10 0.99
C LYS A 467 19.85 -0.93 1.16
N ALA A 468 20.26 0.01 2.01
CA ALA A 468 19.55 1.25 2.28
C ALA A 468 19.26 2.03 0.98
N GLU A 469 18.08 2.67 0.90
CA GLU A 469 17.85 3.68 -0.11
C GLU A 469 18.61 4.98 0.20
N THR A 470 19.02 5.69 -0.84
CA THR A 470 19.61 7.04 -0.68
C THR A 470 18.50 8.08 -0.73
N VAL A 471 17.94 8.44 0.43
CA VAL A 471 17.03 9.60 0.52
C VAL A 471 17.82 10.89 0.29
N THR A 472 17.32 11.78 -0.56
CA THR A 472 17.88 13.13 -0.75
C THR A 472 16.98 14.19 -0.10
N GLN A 473 17.53 15.39 0.16
CA GLN A 473 16.72 16.51 0.67
C GLN A 473 15.55 16.84 -0.28
N ALA A 474 15.70 16.62 -1.59
CA ALA A 474 14.61 16.79 -2.55
C ALA A 474 13.49 15.75 -2.37
N ASP A 475 13.80 14.53 -1.93
CA ASP A 475 12.79 13.52 -1.62
C ASP A 475 12.02 13.85 -0.34
N ILE A 476 12.64 14.58 0.60
CA ILE A 476 12.00 15.08 1.82
C ILE A 476 11.16 16.33 1.53
N ASP A 477 11.73 17.33 0.84
CA ASP A 477 11.09 18.65 0.63
C ASP A 477 9.96 18.61 -0.41
N GLU A 478 10.06 17.77 -1.44
CA GLU A 478 9.15 17.76 -2.60
C GLU A 478 7.96 16.78 -2.45
N ASN A 479 7.87 16.07 -1.32
CA ASN A 479 6.81 15.13 -1.01
C ASN A 479 6.05 15.56 0.27
N PRO A 480 4.72 15.36 0.34
CA PRO A 480 3.97 15.45 1.58
C PRO A 480 4.18 14.19 2.45
N SER A 481 4.03 14.32 3.76
CA SER A 481 3.85 13.18 4.66
C SER A 481 2.48 12.52 4.49
N LEU A 482 2.32 11.28 4.99
CA LEU A 482 1.03 10.59 4.98
C LEU A 482 -0.04 11.36 5.79
N ALA A 483 0.38 12.06 6.84
CA ALA A 483 -0.49 12.92 7.64
C ALA A 483 -0.97 14.17 6.87
N GLU A 484 -0.13 14.79 6.06
CA GLU A 484 -0.51 15.95 5.23
C GLU A 484 -1.38 15.53 4.03
N MET A 485 -1.18 14.32 3.49
CA MET A 485 -2.13 13.75 2.53
C MET A 485 -3.48 13.41 3.19
N THR A 486 -3.48 12.97 4.45
CA THR A 486 -4.72 12.73 5.21
C THR A 486 -5.49 14.04 5.47
N GLU A 487 -4.79 15.10 5.88
CA GLU A 487 -5.35 16.45 6.03
C GLU A 487 -5.93 16.96 4.70
N ALA A 488 -5.16 16.88 3.62
CA ALA A 488 -5.59 17.27 2.27
C ALA A 488 -6.83 16.49 1.77
N ALA A 489 -6.98 15.21 2.14
CA ALA A 489 -8.18 14.44 1.82
C ALA A 489 -9.39 14.92 2.61
N LEU A 490 -9.24 15.10 3.93
CA LEU A 490 -10.33 15.53 4.81
C LEU A 490 -10.88 16.91 4.40
N THR A 491 -10.02 17.88 4.05
CA THR A 491 -10.43 19.21 3.55
C THR A 491 -11.38 19.15 2.34
N VAL A 492 -11.23 18.15 1.47
CA VAL A 492 -12.08 17.97 0.27
C VAL A 492 -13.32 17.12 0.56
N LEU A 493 -13.17 16.06 1.36
CA LEU A 493 -14.26 15.12 1.65
C LEU A 493 -15.29 15.66 2.65
N GLU A 494 -14.89 16.54 3.58
CA GLU A 494 -15.79 17.18 4.55
C GLU A 494 -16.80 18.15 3.91
N GLN A 495 -16.62 18.50 2.63
CA GLN A 495 -17.58 19.30 1.86
C GLN A 495 -18.81 18.48 1.42
N SER A 496 -18.79 17.16 1.60
CA SER A 496 -19.92 16.28 1.28
C SER A 496 -21.09 16.48 2.24
N VAL A 497 -22.30 16.62 1.68
CA VAL A 497 -23.53 16.71 2.47
C VAL A 497 -24.01 15.32 2.93
N ASP A 498 -23.85 14.32 2.07
CA ASP A 498 -24.38 12.97 2.28
C ASP A 498 -23.37 12.05 3.00
N GLY A 499 -22.08 12.42 3.01
CA GLY A 499 -21.02 11.73 3.74
C GLY A 499 -19.80 11.34 2.88
N PHE A 500 -18.83 10.67 3.50
CA PHE A 500 -17.66 10.16 2.80
C PHE A 500 -17.17 8.80 3.33
N TRP A 501 -16.47 8.08 2.46
CA TRP A 501 -15.69 6.90 2.80
C TRP A 501 -14.22 7.16 2.46
N LEU A 502 -13.31 6.93 3.43
CA LEU A 502 -11.89 7.26 3.33
C LEU A 502 -11.02 6.05 3.70
N LEU A 503 -10.09 5.66 2.81
CA LEU A 503 -8.97 4.78 3.13
C LEU A 503 -7.70 5.60 3.40
N ILE A 504 -6.97 5.22 4.44
CA ILE A 504 -5.59 5.66 4.73
C ILE A 504 -4.71 4.41 4.85
N GLU A 505 -3.62 4.34 4.08
CA GLU A 505 -2.70 3.20 4.03
C GLU A 505 -1.23 3.63 4.22
N PRO A 506 -0.63 3.43 5.42
CA PRO A 506 0.82 3.34 5.57
C PRO A 506 1.28 1.97 5.03
N GLY A 507 1.35 1.85 3.70
CA GLY A 507 1.63 0.59 2.99
C GLY A 507 3.12 0.21 2.96
N ASP A 508 3.99 1.14 3.32
CA ASP A 508 5.43 0.98 3.41
C ASP A 508 5.89 0.18 4.65
N VAL A 509 4.99 -0.03 5.62
CA VAL A 509 5.22 -0.95 6.76
C VAL A 509 5.47 -2.39 6.27
N ASP A 510 4.66 -2.91 5.36
CA ASP A 510 4.88 -4.23 4.74
C ASP A 510 6.19 -4.28 3.95
N TRP A 511 6.53 -3.21 3.23
CA TRP A 511 7.72 -3.15 2.39
C TRP A 511 9.00 -3.17 3.25
N ALA A 512 8.99 -2.45 4.39
CA ALA A 512 10.04 -2.54 5.40
C ALA A 512 10.11 -3.94 6.04
N ASN A 513 8.98 -4.57 6.34
CA ASN A 513 8.96 -5.94 6.87
C ASN A 513 9.46 -7.00 5.84
N HIS A 514 9.16 -6.85 4.55
CA HIS A 514 9.76 -7.67 3.48
C HIS A 514 11.28 -7.47 3.33
N ALA A 515 11.79 -6.28 3.66
CA ALA A 515 13.22 -6.01 3.78
C ALA A 515 13.84 -6.58 5.08
N ASN A 516 12.99 -6.93 6.07
CA ASN A 516 13.32 -7.25 7.46
C ASN A 516 13.88 -6.03 8.23
N ASN A 517 13.60 -4.81 7.76
CA ASN A 517 14.15 -3.59 8.31
C ASN A 517 13.24 -3.06 9.42
N LEU A 518 13.59 -3.33 10.68
CA LEU A 518 12.75 -2.93 11.81
C LEU A 518 12.72 -1.42 12.04
N ASP A 519 13.83 -0.74 11.74
CA ASP A 519 13.97 0.71 11.88
C ASP A 519 12.97 1.46 10.98
N ASN A 520 13.00 1.15 9.67
CA ASN A 520 12.00 1.65 8.71
C ASN A 520 10.56 1.21 9.08
N SER A 521 10.38 -0.02 9.57
CA SER A 521 9.06 -0.55 9.93
C SER A 521 8.43 0.20 11.12
N ILE A 522 9.23 0.56 12.13
CA ILE A 522 8.79 1.39 13.26
C ILE A 522 8.45 2.81 12.78
N GLY A 523 9.29 3.42 11.94
CA GLY A 523 9.05 4.77 11.41
C GLY A 523 7.78 4.87 10.55
N ALA A 524 7.54 3.88 9.67
CA ALA A 524 6.31 3.78 8.87
C ALA A 524 5.04 3.60 9.75
N VAL A 525 5.12 2.84 10.85
CA VAL A 525 4.04 2.76 11.84
C VAL A 525 3.80 4.12 12.52
N PHE A 526 4.85 4.91 12.75
CA PHE A 526 4.72 6.27 13.30
C PHE A 526 4.11 7.25 12.27
N GLU A 527 4.38 7.13 10.97
CA GLU A 527 3.68 7.89 9.91
C GLU A 527 2.18 7.58 9.89
N GLY A 528 1.81 6.29 9.91
CA GLY A 528 0.41 5.86 10.02
C GLY A 528 -0.31 6.41 11.26
N GLU A 529 0.39 6.54 12.38
CA GLU A 529 -0.16 7.15 13.58
C GLU A 529 -0.27 8.69 13.51
N LYS A 530 0.66 9.37 12.81
CA LYS A 530 0.53 10.81 12.52
C LYS A 530 -0.73 11.05 11.66
N ALA A 531 -1.02 10.16 10.71
CA ALA A 531 -2.26 10.20 9.92
C ALA A 531 -3.52 9.92 10.77
N PHE A 532 -3.52 8.90 11.64
CA PHE A 532 -4.62 8.68 12.60
C PHE A 532 -4.93 9.92 13.44
N LYS A 533 -3.90 10.60 13.96
CA LYS A 533 -4.07 11.85 14.74
C LYS A 533 -4.73 12.97 13.95
N LYS A 534 -4.57 13.03 12.62
CA LYS A 534 -5.27 14.00 11.77
C LYS A 534 -6.75 13.70 11.65
N VAL A 535 -7.15 12.43 11.56
CA VAL A 535 -8.56 12.03 11.58
C VAL A 535 -9.21 12.33 12.93
N VAL A 536 -8.52 12.04 14.04
CA VAL A 536 -8.99 12.37 15.40
C VAL A 536 -9.12 13.89 15.60
N GLN A 537 -8.09 14.66 15.24
CA GLN A 537 -8.11 16.12 15.31
C GLN A 537 -9.29 16.68 14.51
N TRP A 538 -9.49 16.22 13.28
CA TRP A 538 -10.61 16.64 12.42
C TRP A 538 -11.98 16.31 13.03
N ALA A 539 -12.15 15.14 13.63
CA ALA A 539 -13.41 14.73 14.25
C ALA A 539 -13.71 15.48 15.56
N ASP A 540 -12.67 15.80 16.34
CA ASP A 540 -12.76 16.65 17.53
C ASP A 540 -13.09 18.11 17.16
N GLU A 541 -12.39 18.69 16.16
CA GLU A 541 -12.53 20.11 15.76
C GLU A 541 -13.85 20.41 15.04
N ASN A 542 -14.45 19.43 14.35
CA ASN A 542 -15.75 19.55 13.68
C ASN A 542 -16.92 18.89 14.46
N GLU A 543 -16.70 18.43 15.69
CA GLU A 543 -17.70 17.77 16.56
C GLU A 543 -18.42 16.55 15.91
N THR A 544 -17.76 15.80 15.00
CA THR A 544 -18.44 14.81 14.13
C THR A 544 -18.61 13.40 14.71
N TRP A 545 -18.15 13.14 15.93
CA TRP A 545 -18.07 11.78 16.50
C TRP A 545 -19.39 10.99 16.57
N ASP A 546 -20.54 11.66 16.67
CA ASP A 546 -21.86 11.00 16.62
C ASP A 546 -22.19 10.37 15.23
N HIS A 547 -21.41 10.71 14.19
CA HIS A 547 -21.56 10.22 12.82
C HIS A 547 -20.28 9.65 12.20
N THR A 548 -19.15 9.63 12.93
CA THR A 548 -17.83 9.22 12.45
C THR A 548 -17.41 7.86 12.99
N ALA A 549 -17.14 6.91 12.11
CA ALA A 549 -16.67 5.56 12.45
C ALA A 549 -15.26 5.33 11.90
N ILE A 550 -14.25 5.33 12.79
CA ILE A 550 -12.87 4.98 12.44
C ILE A 550 -12.63 3.50 12.78
N ILE A 551 -12.05 2.75 11.84
CA ILE A 551 -11.66 1.35 11.99
C ILE A 551 -10.21 1.20 11.57
N ILE A 552 -9.36 0.69 12.47
CA ILE A 552 -7.92 0.55 12.27
C ILE A 552 -7.53 -0.92 12.38
N THR A 553 -6.77 -1.40 11.41
CA THR A 553 -6.27 -2.78 11.37
C THR A 553 -5.04 -2.90 10.47
N ALA A 554 -4.57 -4.13 10.27
CA ALA A 554 -3.68 -4.49 9.17
C ALA A 554 -4.36 -5.52 8.25
N ASP A 555 -3.78 -5.73 7.10
CA ASP A 555 -4.26 -6.69 6.11
C ASP A 555 -3.65 -8.10 6.35
N HIS A 556 -2.40 -8.18 6.85
CA HIS A 556 -1.68 -9.38 7.26
C HIS A 556 -0.54 -9.08 8.25
N GLY A 557 0.19 -10.13 8.66
CA GLY A 557 1.41 -10.04 9.49
C GLY A 557 2.64 -10.63 8.80
N HIS A 558 3.84 -10.55 9.40
CA HIS A 558 5.11 -10.81 8.68
C HIS A 558 6.10 -11.78 9.34
N TYR A 559 5.74 -12.48 10.41
CA TYR A 559 6.64 -13.33 11.20
C TYR A 559 7.84 -12.63 11.87
N LEU A 560 7.77 -11.33 12.16
CA LEU A 560 8.71 -10.67 13.08
C LEU A 560 8.63 -11.32 14.47
N VAL A 561 9.73 -11.89 14.97
CA VAL A 561 9.89 -12.45 16.31
C VAL A 561 10.84 -11.56 17.12
N ILE A 562 10.36 -11.06 18.27
CA ILE A 562 11.15 -10.18 19.15
C ILE A 562 11.83 -11.04 20.23
N ASP A 563 13.12 -11.35 20.04
CA ASP A 563 13.93 -12.12 20.98
C ASP A 563 14.35 -11.30 22.21
N LYS A 564 14.66 -10.02 22.02
CA LYS A 564 15.20 -9.10 23.05
C LYS A 564 14.43 -7.77 23.05
N PRO A 565 13.23 -7.72 23.65
CA PRO A 565 12.43 -6.49 23.70
C PRO A 565 13.19 -5.34 24.39
N GLU A 566 14.10 -5.65 25.31
CA GLU A 566 14.96 -4.67 25.98
C GLU A 566 15.98 -4.00 25.04
N ALA A 567 16.33 -4.59 23.90
CA ALA A 567 17.19 -3.94 22.91
C ALA A 567 16.44 -2.79 22.22
N ILE A 568 15.27 -3.08 21.65
CA ILE A 568 14.37 -2.11 21.00
C ILE A 568 13.99 -1.01 22.01
N ALA A 569 13.63 -1.40 23.23
CA ALA A 569 13.28 -0.47 24.31
C ALA A 569 14.47 0.32 24.89
N ASN A 570 15.73 -0.06 24.64
CA ASN A 570 16.87 0.79 24.98
C ASN A 570 17.25 1.73 23.84
N ALA A 571 16.91 1.39 22.59
CA ALA A 571 17.21 2.20 21.42
C ALA A 571 16.37 3.48 21.29
N GLY A 572 15.19 3.54 21.91
CA GLY A 572 14.29 4.71 21.90
C GLY A 572 14.38 5.64 23.12
N LYS A 573 15.55 5.74 23.77
CA LYS A 573 15.78 6.55 25.00
C LYS A 573 16.62 7.80 24.73
#